data_AF-A0A847IZF4-F1
#
_entry.id   AF-A0A847IZF4-F1
#
_cell.length_a   1.000
_cell.length_b   1.000
_cell.length_c   1.000
_cell.angle_alpha   90.00
_cell.angle_beta   90.00
_cell.angle_gamma   90.00
#
_symmetry.space_group_name_H-M   'P 1'
#
loop_
_entity.id
_entity.type
_entity.pdbx_description
1 polymer ?
#
loop_
_entity_poly.entity_id
_entity_poly.type
_entity_poly.pdbx_seq_one_letter_code
_entity_poly.pdbx_strand_id
1 'polypeptide(L)'
;MPEQQNIEYKSAWHDDYLKWVCGFANAQGGTIFIGKDDNGNVVGIEDYKRLMDDIPNKIRNAMGITVEVNLHEENEMHYIEIVTLPYSVPIPLRGRYYYRIGST
;
A
#
# COMPACT_ATOMS: atom_id res chain seq x y z
N MET A 1 8.16 -21.32 6.74
CA MET A 1 8.32 -19.91 6.28
C MET A 1 7.02 -19.23 6.64
N PRO A 2 7.02 -18.21 7.51
CA PRO A 2 5.80 -17.43 7.70
C PRO A 2 5.58 -16.68 6.38
N GLU A 3 4.40 -16.84 5.78
CA GLU A 3 3.98 -15.97 4.70
C GLU A 3 4.16 -14.51 5.12
N GLN A 4 4.63 -13.67 4.21
CA GLN A 4 4.65 -12.22 4.39
C GLN A 4 3.20 -11.70 4.36
N GLN A 5 2.37 -12.06 5.34
CA GLN A 5 0.95 -11.67 5.39
C GLN A 5 0.73 -10.14 5.42
N ASN A 6 1.79 -9.42 5.79
CA ASN A 6 1.85 -7.96 5.90
C ASN A 6 2.59 -7.29 4.74
N ILE A 7 2.96 -8.02 3.68
CA ILE A 7 3.53 -7.45 2.45
C ILE A 7 2.61 -7.78 1.29
N GLU A 8 2.36 -6.77 0.46
CA GLU A 8 1.59 -6.93 -0.77
C GLU A 8 2.39 -6.37 -1.95
N TYR A 9 2.62 -7.18 -2.98
CA TYR A 9 3.24 -6.73 -4.24
C TYR A 9 2.16 -6.42 -5.28
N LYS A 10 2.35 -5.33 -6.03
CA LYS A 10 1.51 -4.91 -7.15
C LYS A 10 2.37 -4.33 -8.26
N SER A 11 2.12 -4.75 -9.49
CA SER A 11 2.88 -4.28 -10.66
C SER A 11 2.55 -2.83 -11.04
N ALA A 12 1.33 -2.37 -10.77
CA ALA A 12 0.87 -1.01 -11.03
C ALA A 12 -0.02 -0.53 -9.87
N TRP A 13 -0.35 0.77 -9.81
CA TRP A 13 -1.31 1.30 -8.82
C TRP A 13 -2.75 1.16 -9.30
N HIS A 14 -3.67 0.78 -8.40
CA HIS A 14 -5.11 0.89 -8.60
C HIS A 14 -5.75 1.43 -7.32
N ASP A 15 -6.72 2.34 -7.46
CA ASP A 15 -7.39 2.97 -6.31
C ASP A 15 -8.13 1.96 -5.40
N ASP A 16 -8.38 0.74 -5.89
CA ASP A 16 -8.96 -0.33 -5.06
C ASP A 16 -7.99 -0.83 -3.98
N TYR A 17 -6.69 -0.56 -4.13
CA TYR A 17 -5.66 -0.89 -3.15
C TYR A 17 -5.77 -0.09 -1.85
N LEU A 18 -6.59 0.97 -1.82
CA LEU A 18 -6.99 1.62 -0.58
C LEU A 18 -7.63 0.65 0.42
N LYS A 19 -8.26 -0.45 -0.05
CA LYS A 19 -8.79 -1.51 0.82
C LYS A 19 -7.68 -2.23 1.60
N TRP A 20 -6.50 -2.41 1.01
CA TRP A 20 -5.35 -3.01 1.67
C TRP A 20 -4.78 -2.06 2.70
N VAL A 21 -4.63 -0.77 2.38
CA VAL A 21 -4.22 0.26 3.35
C VAL A 21 -5.18 0.28 4.55
N CYS A 22 -6.49 0.30 4.32
CA CYS A 22 -7.49 0.22 5.39
C CYS A 22 -7.37 -1.09 6.19
N GLY A 23 -7.22 -2.22 5.50
CA GLY A 23 -7.02 -3.53 6.11
C GLY A 23 -5.80 -3.61 7.01
N PHE A 24 -4.67 -3.05 6.58
CA PHE A 24 -3.43 -2.99 7.34
C PHE A 24 -3.53 -2.04 8.52
N ALA A 25 -4.09 -0.85 8.32
CA ALA A 25 -4.30 0.13 9.39
C ALA A 25 -5.16 -0.45 10.53
N ASN A 26 -6.15 -1.28 10.19
CA ASN A 26 -7.02 -1.93 11.16
C ASN A 26 -6.43 -3.22 11.77
N ALA A 27 -5.35 -3.76 11.22
CA ALA A 27 -4.72 -5.00 11.66
C ALA A 27 -3.35 -4.71 12.28
N GLN A 28 -2.31 -5.47 11.89
CA GLN A 28 -0.96 -5.36 12.44
C GLN A 28 -0.06 -4.35 11.69
N GLY A 29 -0.66 -3.52 10.82
CA GLY A 29 0.08 -2.75 9.83
C GLY A 29 0.48 -3.63 8.62
N GLY A 30 1.25 -3.04 7.72
CA GLY A 30 1.76 -3.71 6.53
C GLY A 30 2.28 -2.75 5.48
N THR A 31 2.86 -3.33 4.44
CA THR A 31 3.53 -2.62 3.36
C THR A 31 2.97 -3.04 2.03
N ILE A 32 2.69 -2.07 1.16
CA ILE A 32 2.36 -2.32 -0.25
C ILE A 32 3.52 -1.82 -1.09
N PHE A 33 4.04 -2.68 -1.97
CA PHE A 33 4.98 -2.29 -3.02
C PHE A 33 4.26 -2.17 -4.36
N ILE A 34 4.38 -1.00 -5.00
CA ILE A 34 3.83 -0.70 -6.32
C ILE A 34 4.97 -0.61 -7.32
N GLY A 35 4.88 -1.33 -8.44
CA GLY A 35 5.99 -1.52 -9.38
C GLY A 35 6.76 -2.82 -9.15
N LYS A 36 6.18 -3.79 -8.44
CA LYS A 36 6.73 -5.14 -8.26
C LYS A 36 5.76 -6.22 -8.72
N ASP A 37 6.23 -7.25 -9.40
CA ASP A 37 5.40 -8.41 -9.76
C ASP A 37 5.04 -9.27 -8.53
N ASP A 38 4.21 -10.30 -8.72
CA ASP A 38 3.76 -11.19 -7.64
C ASP A 38 4.92 -12.00 -7.01
N ASN A 39 6.08 -12.07 -7.67
CA ASN A 39 7.30 -12.69 -7.15
C ASN A 39 8.22 -11.70 -6.43
N GLY A 40 7.85 -10.41 -6.39
CA GLY A 40 8.64 -9.33 -5.79
C GLY A 40 9.71 -8.74 -6.70
N ASN A 41 9.75 -9.10 -7.98
CA ASN A 41 10.69 -8.51 -8.95
C ASN A 41 10.24 -7.11 -9.33
N VAL A 42 11.18 -6.17 -9.43
CA VAL A 42 10.88 -4.80 -9.89
C VAL A 42 10.52 -4.82 -11.37
N VAL A 43 9.32 -4.34 -11.68
CA VAL A 43 8.83 -4.14 -13.06
C VAL A 43 8.80 -2.66 -13.47
N GLY A 44 8.91 -1.76 -12.49
CA GLY A 44 8.91 -0.33 -12.72
C GLY A 44 7.51 0.27 -12.86
N ILE A 45 7.41 1.56 -12.55
CA ILE A 45 6.24 2.40 -12.83
C ILE A 45 6.71 3.71 -13.49
N GLU A 46 6.11 4.07 -14.62
CA GLU A 46 6.51 5.27 -15.39
C GLU A 46 5.96 6.56 -14.78
N ASP A 47 4.77 6.51 -14.18
CA ASP A 47 4.05 7.65 -13.62
C ASP A 47 4.32 7.86 -12.13
N TYR A 48 5.45 7.34 -11.63
CA TYR A 48 5.85 7.38 -10.21
C TYR A 48 5.76 8.78 -9.61
N LYS A 49 6.16 9.84 -10.34
CA LYS A 49 6.10 11.23 -9.84
C LYS A 49 4.68 11.65 -9.50
N ARG A 50 3.73 11.33 -10.37
CA ARG A 50 2.30 11.62 -10.13
C ARG A 50 1.78 10.77 -8.98
N LEU A 51 2.15 9.50 -8.92
CA LEU A 51 1.70 8.58 -7.87
C LEU A 51 2.20 8.98 -6.49
N MET A 52 3.42 9.53 -6.37
CA MET A 52 3.97 10.05 -5.11
C MET A 52 3.11 11.19 -4.53
N ASP A 53 2.45 11.98 -5.37
CA ASP A 53 1.50 13.00 -4.91
C ASP A 53 0.09 12.43 -4.70
N ASP A 54 -0.37 11.58 -5.63
CA ASP A 54 -1.75 11.09 -5.65
C ASP A 54 -2.05 10.12 -4.50
N ILE A 55 -1.17 9.16 -4.23
CA ILE A 55 -1.38 8.10 -3.24
C ILE A 55 -1.60 8.69 -1.83
N PRO A 56 -0.70 9.53 -1.26
CA PRO A 56 -0.91 10.06 0.08
C PRO A 56 -2.16 10.95 0.16
N ASN A 57 -2.46 11.73 -0.89
CA ASN A 57 -3.67 12.55 -0.95
C ASN A 57 -4.94 11.69 -1.00
N LYS A 58 -4.96 10.61 -1.80
CA LYS A 58 -6.08 9.67 -1.86
C LYS A 58 -6.33 8.97 -0.53
N ILE A 59 -5.26 8.52 0.15
CA ILE A 59 -5.35 7.88 1.47
C ILE A 59 -5.93 8.85 2.50
N ARG A 60 -5.39 10.08 2.59
CA ARG A 60 -5.91 11.12 3.48
C ARG A 60 -7.38 11.43 3.20
N ASN A 61 -7.74 11.65 1.93
CA ASN A 61 -9.09 12.03 1.58
C ASN A 61 -10.12 10.90 1.80
N ALA A 62 -9.70 9.63 1.67
CA ALA A 62 -10.60 8.48 1.80
C ALA A 62 -10.75 7.96 3.24
N MET A 63 -9.73 8.13 4.08
CA MET A 63 -9.66 7.51 5.42
C MET A 63 -9.30 8.50 6.55
N GLY A 64 -8.84 9.71 6.24
CA GLY A 64 -8.44 10.70 7.24
C GLY A 64 -7.10 10.43 7.93
N ILE A 65 -6.34 9.45 7.45
CA ILE A 65 -5.02 9.07 8.01
C ILE A 65 -3.88 9.48 7.07
N THR A 66 -2.66 9.44 7.61
CA THR A 66 -1.43 9.57 6.83
C THR A 66 -0.63 8.27 6.94
N VAL A 67 0.05 7.94 5.85
CA VAL A 67 0.97 6.79 5.75
C VAL A 67 2.28 7.27 5.15
N GLU A 68 3.34 6.51 5.36
CA GLU A 68 4.62 6.75 4.71
C GLU A 68 4.55 6.26 3.26
N VAL A 69 5.00 7.09 2.32
CA VAL A 69 5.07 6.75 0.89
C VAL A 69 6.47 7.09 0.42
N ASN A 70 7.23 6.06 0.06
CA ASN A 70 8.63 6.16 -0.31
C ASN A 70 8.80 5.80 -1.79
N LEU A 71 9.66 6.54 -2.48
CA LEU A 71 10.09 6.23 -3.85
C LEU A 71 11.44 5.52 -3.78
N HIS A 72 11.54 4.40 -4.48
CA HIS A 72 12.76 3.61 -4.61
C HIS A 72 13.15 3.48 -6.08
N GLU A 73 14.43 3.25 -6.33
CA GLU A 73 15.00 3.03 -7.65
C GLU A 73 15.90 1.78 -7.62
N GLU A 74 15.72 0.89 -8.59
CA GLU A 74 16.54 -0.30 -8.79
C GLU A 74 16.70 -0.55 -10.28
N ASN A 75 17.95 -0.67 -10.76
CA ASN A 75 18.25 -0.88 -12.19
C ASN A 75 17.53 0.11 -13.12
N GLU A 76 17.54 1.41 -12.77
CA GLU A 76 16.87 2.51 -13.50
C GLU A 76 15.32 2.41 -13.51
N MET A 77 14.74 1.43 -12.81
CA MET A 77 13.31 1.28 -12.63
C MET A 77 12.86 1.81 -11.27
N HIS A 78 11.74 2.53 -11.27
CA HIS A 78 11.19 3.13 -10.06
C HIS A 78 10.06 2.27 -9.49
N TYR A 79 9.98 2.16 -8.18
CA TYR A 79 8.85 1.54 -7.48
C TYR A 79 8.51 2.30 -6.20
N ILE A 80 7.28 2.20 -5.74
CA ILE A 80 6.79 2.90 -4.55
C ILE A 80 6.56 1.90 -3.43
N GLU A 81 6.92 2.29 -2.22
CA GLU A 81 6.62 1.58 -0.98
C GLU A 81 5.63 2.41 -0.16
N ILE A 82 4.53 1.79 0.27
CA ILE A 82 3.51 2.41 1.11
C ILE A 82 3.51 1.68 2.45
N VAL A 83 4.00 2.33 3.51
CA VAL A 83 4.07 1.73 4.85
C VAL A 83 2.90 2.20 5.70
N THR A 84 2.07 1.25 6.10
CA THR A 84 0.90 1.49 6.95
C THR A 84 1.15 0.92 8.34
N LEU A 85 1.13 1.80 9.35
CA LEU A 85 1.22 1.39 10.75
C LEU A 85 -0.14 0.91 11.28
N PRO A 86 -0.17 0.03 12.30
CA PRO A 86 -1.41 -0.33 12.97
C PRO A 86 -2.00 0.86 13.74
N TYR A 87 -3.31 1.03 13.66
CA TYR A 87 -4.07 2.04 14.40
C TYR A 87 -4.86 1.37 15.53
N SER A 88 -4.92 2.04 16.69
CA SER A 88 -5.68 1.56 17.86
C SER A 88 -7.19 1.78 17.74
N VAL A 89 -7.63 2.53 16.73
CA VAL A 89 -9.04 2.83 16.44
C VAL A 89 -9.40 2.34 15.04
N PRO A 90 -10.64 1.87 14.82
CA PRO A 90 -11.07 1.44 13.49
C PRO A 90 -11.05 2.58 12.47
N ILE A 91 -10.31 2.39 11.39
CA ILE A 91 -10.19 3.27 10.23
C ILE A 91 -11.21 2.85 9.17
N PRO A 92 -12.20 3.70 8.84
CA PRO A 92 -13.15 3.42 7.78
C PRO A 92 -12.59 3.84 6.42
N LEU A 93 -12.86 3.04 5.39
CA LEU A 93 -12.75 3.43 3.99
C LEU A 93 -14.16 3.66 3.43
N ARG A 94 -14.55 4.93 3.26
CA ARG A 94 -15.87 5.32 2.73
C ARG A 94 -17.05 4.63 3.45
N GLY A 95 -17.00 4.59 4.78
CA GLY A 95 -18.04 4.00 5.64
C GLY A 95 -18.00 2.48 5.77
N ARG A 96 -17.00 1.80 5.18
CA ARG A 96 -16.78 0.36 5.35
C ARG A 96 -15.47 0.11 6.08
N TYR A 97 -15.43 -0.96 6.87
CA TYR A 97 -14.23 -1.40 7.56
C TYR A 97 -13.66 -2.62 6.85
N TYR A 98 -12.37 -2.58 6.58
CA TYR A 98 -11.61 -3.70 6.06
C TYR A 98 -10.62 -4.12 7.15
N TYR A 99 -10.49 -5.41 7.40
CA TYR A 99 -9.54 -5.95 8.34
C TYR A 99 -8.70 -6.99 7.60
N ARG A 100 -7.37 -6.85 7.63
CA ARG A 100 -6.48 -7.83 7.02
C ARG A 100 -6.42 -9.08 7.90
N ILE A 101 -7.16 -10.10 7.48
CA ILE A 101 -6.85 -11.50 7.82
C ILE A 101 -5.86 -11.96 6.76
N GLY A 102 -4.76 -12.62 7.15
CA GLY A 102 -3.67 -12.96 6.24
C GLY A 102 -4.12 -13.68 4.96
N SER A 103 -3.23 -13.73 3.97
CA SER A 103 -3.39 -14.67 2.85
C SER A 103 -3.46 -16.10 3.42
N THR A 104 -4.42 -16.89 2.93
CA THR A 104 -4.53 -18.33 3.24
C THR A 104 -3.84 -19.11 2.13
#